data_AF-A0A851HU81-F1
#
_entry.id   AF-A0A851HU81-F1
#
_cell.length_a   1.000
_cell.length_b   1.000
_cell.length_c   1.000
_cell.angle_alpha   90.00
_cell.angle_beta   90.00
_cell.angle_gamma   90.00
#
_symmetry.space_group_name_H-M   'P 1'
#
loop_
_entity.id
_entity.type
_entity.pdbx_description
1 polymer ?
#
loop_
_entity_poly.entity_id
_entity_poly.type
_entity_poly.pdbx_seq_one_letter_code
_entity_poly.pdbx_strand_id
1 'polypeptide(L)'
;MDADPADLDELEFQIIAWQKEEGYSLRNKVFNFGFEGPSELDEAIPIIDQLHWANGDSDYDIADIRRAADRRVEGKTKLHRSAEGQQPWMNATTEDETWPTVANAVCADLGAVIARAIPEAVELESIYWTVSDYPNTVGGRLATLNVGSLEVLYVPREPFELINPHGERVQIHCSVLNMSPGTMITDGEVRERWQTTGPMIPTMSRQPSYSIGPVDNVTIPTGYVARALDHVEILQGVREFCLNLMRANQSGMFRRWHSRELARRAYEEHVRVTDQ
;
A
#
# COMPACT_ATOMS: atom_id res chain seq x y z
N MET A 1 -27.31 18.12 28.78
CA MET A 1 -27.54 16.91 27.97
C MET A 1 -26.25 16.81 27.19
N ASP A 2 -25.31 16.06 27.76
CA ASP A 2 -23.95 15.98 27.22
C ASP A 2 -24.00 14.95 26.11
N ALA A 3 -23.57 15.33 24.92
CA ALA A 3 -23.49 14.41 23.79
C ALA A 3 -22.48 13.30 24.11
N ASP A 4 -22.78 12.06 23.70
CA ASP A 4 -21.84 10.95 23.81
C ASP A 4 -20.60 11.28 22.96
N PRO A 5 -19.37 11.09 23.46
CA PRO A 5 -18.15 11.28 22.67
C PRO A 5 -18.17 10.59 21.30
N ALA A 6 -18.82 9.43 21.16
CA ALA A 6 -18.94 8.74 19.87
C ALA A 6 -19.82 9.51 18.87
N ASP A 7 -20.88 10.17 19.34
CA ASP A 7 -21.75 11.00 18.51
C ASP A 7 -21.00 12.28 18.03
N LEU A 8 -20.05 12.76 18.83
CA LEU A 8 -19.19 13.90 18.49
C LEU A 8 -18.15 13.53 17.43
N ASP A 9 -17.56 12.33 17.51
CA ASP A 9 -16.60 11.83 16.50
C ASP A 9 -17.28 11.64 15.13
N GLU A 10 -18.50 11.08 15.10
CA GLU A 10 -19.26 10.93 13.87
C GLU A 10 -19.66 12.28 13.27
N LEU A 11 -20.09 13.23 14.12
CA LEU A 11 -20.43 14.58 13.69
C LEU A 11 -19.19 15.32 13.15
N GLU A 12 -18.04 15.21 13.82
CA GLU A 12 -16.78 15.81 13.36
C GLU A 12 -16.35 15.23 12.01
N PHE A 13 -16.46 13.91 11.83
CA PHE A 13 -16.20 13.26 10.54
C PHE A 13 -17.10 13.80 9.43
N GLN A 14 -18.41 13.95 9.68
CA GLN A 14 -19.35 14.50 8.71
C GLN A 14 -19.06 15.97 8.38
N ILE A 15 -18.70 16.79 9.37
CA ILE A 15 -18.35 18.21 9.16
C ILE A 15 -17.09 18.34 8.32
N ILE A 16 -16.06 17.53 8.58
CA ILE A 16 -14.81 17.53 7.80
C ILE A 16 -15.09 17.10 6.36
N ALA A 17 -15.89 16.06 6.16
CA ALA A 17 -16.30 15.62 4.83
C ALA A 17 -17.02 16.76 4.07
N TRP A 18 -17.98 17.41 4.70
CA TRP A 18 -18.70 18.54 4.11
C TRP A 18 -17.79 19.74 3.77
N GLN A 19 -16.87 20.11 4.66
CA GLN A 19 -15.93 21.20 4.40
C GLN A 19 -15.00 20.90 3.21
N LYS A 20 -14.65 19.63 2.99
CA LYS A 20 -13.88 19.22 1.80
C LYS A 20 -14.68 19.33 0.51
N GLU A 21 -15.95 18.94 0.53
CA GLU A 21 -16.85 19.08 -0.63
C GLU A 21 -16.98 20.55 -1.05
N GLU A 22 -16.98 21.47 -0.08
CA GLU A 22 -16.97 22.92 -0.32
C GLU A 22 -15.59 23.47 -0.75
N GLY A 23 -14.57 22.61 -0.86
CA GLY A 23 -13.22 22.97 -1.33
C GLY A 23 -12.33 23.63 -0.28
N TYR A 24 -12.66 23.53 1.01
CA TYR A 24 -11.82 24.09 2.06
C TYR A 24 -10.63 23.20 2.39
N SER A 25 -9.45 23.81 2.45
CA SER A 25 -8.25 23.17 3.00
C SER A 25 -8.32 23.09 4.52
N LEU A 26 -8.17 21.87 5.06
CA LEU A 26 -8.32 21.61 6.49
C LEU A 26 -6.97 21.54 7.20
N ARG A 27 -6.84 22.31 8.27
CA ARG A 27 -5.69 22.28 9.18
C ARG A 27 -5.81 21.21 10.26
N ASN A 28 -6.94 20.54 10.37
CA ASN A 28 -7.09 19.51 11.40
C ASN A 28 -6.40 18.22 10.93
N LYS A 29 -5.67 17.60 11.86
CA LYS A 29 -4.89 16.39 11.62
C LYS A 29 -5.72 15.12 11.78
N VAL A 30 -6.78 15.20 12.58
CA VAL A 30 -7.68 14.09 12.90
C VAL A 30 -8.76 14.00 11.82
N PHE A 31 -9.14 12.77 11.45
CA PHE A 31 -10.21 12.49 10.47
C PHE A 31 -9.99 13.03 9.05
N ASN A 32 -8.75 13.39 8.68
CA ASN A 32 -8.47 14.12 7.45
C ASN A 32 -7.15 13.72 6.76
N PHE A 33 -7.23 13.23 5.51
CA PHE A 33 -6.08 13.19 4.58
C PHE A 33 -5.73 14.57 4.03
N GLY A 34 -4.44 14.86 3.85
CA GLY A 34 -3.98 16.10 3.21
C GLY A 34 -3.83 17.27 4.19
N PHE A 35 -3.29 17.01 5.38
CA PHE A 35 -2.98 18.07 6.34
C PHE A 35 -1.93 19.06 5.77
N GLU A 36 -2.33 20.32 5.63
CA GLU A 36 -1.52 21.40 5.04
C GLU A 36 -0.67 22.20 6.06
N GLY A 37 -0.66 21.83 7.34
CA GLY A 37 0.14 22.49 8.36
C GLY A 37 1.57 21.93 8.50
N PRO A 38 2.41 22.50 9.38
CA PRO A 38 3.75 21.98 9.67
C PRO A 38 3.70 20.54 10.18
N SER A 39 4.56 19.68 9.64
CA SER A 39 4.68 18.27 10.04
C SER A 39 6.11 17.94 10.47
N GLU A 40 6.28 16.97 11.37
CA GLU A 40 7.60 16.40 11.70
C GLU A 40 8.30 15.85 10.46
N LEU A 41 7.54 15.42 9.44
CA LEU A 41 8.11 14.95 8.18
C LEU A 41 8.93 16.05 7.49
N ASP A 42 8.61 17.33 7.71
CA ASP A 42 9.29 18.47 7.06
C ASP A 42 10.76 18.59 7.50
N GLU A 43 11.13 18.01 8.65
CA GLU A 43 12.53 17.93 9.12
C GLU A 43 13.31 16.80 8.44
N ALA A 44 12.63 15.72 8.06
CA ALA A 44 13.23 14.56 7.40
C ALA A 44 13.27 14.73 5.88
N ILE A 45 12.22 15.31 5.30
CA ILE A 45 12.07 15.56 3.87
C ILE A 45 11.55 16.99 3.68
N PRO A 46 12.30 17.90 3.03
CA PRO A 46 11.82 19.24 2.75
C PRO A 46 10.49 19.24 1.98
N ILE A 47 9.61 20.21 2.27
CA ILE A 47 8.28 20.30 1.64
C ILE A 47 8.35 20.31 0.11
N ILE A 48 9.35 20.99 -0.45
CA ILE A 48 9.53 21.05 -1.91
C ILE A 48 9.83 19.68 -2.50
N ASP A 49 10.63 18.86 -1.81
CA ASP A 49 10.99 17.52 -2.24
C ASP A 49 9.79 16.56 -2.09
N GLN A 50 8.98 16.74 -1.03
CA GLN A 50 7.70 16.03 -0.90
C GLN A 50 6.77 16.32 -2.11
N LEU A 51 6.69 17.57 -2.55
CA LEU A 51 5.87 17.95 -3.72
C LEU A 51 6.43 17.38 -5.03
N HIS A 52 7.75 17.42 -5.22
CA HIS A 52 8.38 16.80 -6.40
C HIS A 52 8.19 15.28 -6.41
N TRP A 53 8.28 14.62 -5.25
CA TRP A 53 8.03 13.19 -5.12
C TRP A 53 6.59 12.84 -5.52
N ALA A 54 5.60 13.56 -4.98
CA ALA A 54 4.18 13.35 -5.29
C ALA A 54 3.91 13.43 -6.80
N ASN A 55 4.46 14.44 -7.48
CA ASN A 55 4.26 14.66 -8.91
C ASN A 55 5.12 13.76 -9.83
N GLY A 56 6.03 12.98 -9.24
CA GLY A 56 6.90 12.05 -9.97
C GLY A 56 8.10 12.69 -10.67
N ASP A 57 8.51 13.88 -10.23
CA ASP A 57 9.70 14.59 -10.70
C ASP A 57 10.99 14.17 -9.97
N SER A 58 10.90 13.22 -9.03
CA SER A 58 12.01 12.78 -8.18
C SER A 58 12.45 11.36 -8.52
N ASP A 59 13.76 11.19 -8.73
CA ASP A 59 14.40 9.90 -8.95
C ASP A 59 14.57 9.18 -7.60
N TYR A 60 14.12 7.93 -7.52
CA TYR A 60 14.37 7.08 -6.35
C TYR A 60 15.76 6.46 -6.44
N ASP A 61 16.58 6.61 -5.40
CA ASP A 61 17.94 6.06 -5.40
C ASP A 61 17.92 4.53 -5.25
N ILE A 62 18.03 3.84 -6.38
CA ILE A 62 18.12 2.38 -6.42
C ILE A 62 19.35 1.85 -5.67
N ALA A 63 20.41 2.65 -5.48
CA ALA A 63 21.59 2.24 -4.73
C ALA A 63 21.25 1.95 -3.28
N ASP A 64 20.34 2.71 -2.68
CA ASP A 64 19.91 2.52 -1.29
C ASP A 64 19.10 1.25 -1.13
N ILE A 65 18.21 1.00 -2.10
CA ILE A 65 17.44 -0.23 -2.17
C ILE A 65 18.37 -1.44 -2.30
N ARG A 66 19.41 -1.37 -3.15
CA ARG A 66 20.44 -2.43 -3.25
C ARG A 66 21.19 -2.63 -1.94
N ARG A 67 21.65 -1.55 -1.31
CA ARG A 67 22.31 -1.62 0.01
C ARG A 67 21.40 -2.24 1.07
N ALA A 68 20.10 -1.96 1.02
CA ALA A 68 19.12 -2.52 1.93
C ALA A 68 18.83 -4.01 1.64
N ALA A 69 18.84 -4.44 0.37
CA ALA A 69 18.72 -5.84 -0.03
C ALA A 69 19.91 -6.69 0.46
N ASP A 70 21.12 -6.10 0.44
CA ASP A 70 22.39 -6.73 0.86
C ASP A 70 22.58 -6.83 2.38
N ARG A 71 21.62 -6.33 3.19
CA ARG A 71 21.69 -6.47 4.65
C ARG A 71 21.79 -7.95 5.04
N ARG A 72 22.37 -8.22 6.21
CA ARG A 72 22.52 -9.59 6.71
C ARG A 72 21.15 -10.27 6.83
N VAL A 73 21.06 -11.49 6.28
CA VAL A 73 19.89 -12.36 6.42
C VAL A 73 19.70 -12.76 7.90
N GLU A 74 18.50 -12.50 8.43
CA GLU A 74 18.14 -12.82 9.83
C GLU A 74 17.39 -14.17 9.95
N GLY A 75 17.05 -14.81 8.82
CA GLY A 75 16.45 -16.14 8.76
C GLY A 75 15.22 -16.20 7.85
N LYS A 76 14.32 -17.16 8.10
CA LYS A 76 13.03 -17.24 7.40
C LYS A 76 11.96 -16.44 8.14
N THR A 77 11.22 -15.61 7.41
CA THR A 77 10.04 -14.92 7.94
C THR A 77 8.91 -15.92 8.28
N LYS A 78 7.89 -15.50 9.03
CA LYS A 78 6.65 -16.28 9.26
C LYS A 78 5.95 -16.58 7.94
N LEU A 79 5.84 -15.61 7.02
CA LEU A 79 5.30 -15.82 5.67
C LEU A 79 6.03 -16.94 4.94
N HIS A 80 7.36 -16.94 4.91
CA HIS A 80 8.15 -17.98 4.25
C HIS A 80 8.10 -19.35 4.95
N ARG A 81 7.57 -19.41 6.16
CA ARG A 81 7.33 -20.64 6.92
C ARG A 81 5.87 -21.09 6.91
N SER A 82 4.94 -20.23 6.50
CA SER A 82 3.52 -20.56 6.50
C SER A 82 3.18 -21.47 5.34
N ALA A 83 2.10 -22.24 5.50
CA ALA A 83 1.61 -23.11 4.44
C ALA A 83 1.24 -22.30 3.19
N GLU A 84 0.55 -21.17 3.38
CA GLU A 84 0.12 -20.28 2.28
C GLU A 84 1.32 -19.67 1.55
N GLY A 85 2.33 -19.17 2.28
CA GLY A 85 3.50 -18.56 1.65
C GLY A 85 4.36 -19.55 0.85
N GLN A 86 4.30 -20.84 1.17
CA GLN A 86 5.02 -21.90 0.47
C GLN A 86 4.26 -22.49 -0.72
N GLN A 87 3.00 -22.10 -0.95
CA GLN A 87 2.24 -22.56 -2.11
C GLN A 87 2.87 -22.03 -3.40
N PRO A 88 2.78 -22.81 -4.50
CA PRO A 88 3.09 -22.31 -5.83
C PRO A 88 2.28 -21.06 -6.14
N TRP A 89 2.93 -20.05 -6.70
CA TRP A 89 2.24 -18.85 -7.13
C TRP A 89 1.25 -19.19 -8.28
N MET A 90 0.06 -18.57 -8.25
CA MET A 90 -1.03 -18.80 -9.21
C MET A 90 -1.42 -20.29 -9.41
N ASN A 91 -1.26 -21.12 -8.36
CA ASN A 91 -1.62 -22.54 -8.35
C ASN A 91 -0.96 -23.44 -9.42
N ALA A 92 0.20 -23.05 -9.97
CA ALA A 92 0.96 -23.84 -10.95
C ALA A 92 0.22 -24.21 -12.25
N THR A 93 -0.96 -23.65 -12.53
CA THR A 93 -1.69 -23.83 -13.80
C THR A 93 -1.41 -22.71 -14.79
N THR A 94 -0.67 -21.68 -14.38
CA THR A 94 -0.19 -20.62 -15.26
C THR A 94 1.17 -20.98 -15.84
N GLU A 95 1.38 -20.75 -17.14
CA GLU A 95 2.71 -20.87 -17.78
C GLU A 95 3.70 -19.78 -17.29
N ASP A 96 3.19 -18.79 -16.55
CA ASP A 96 3.98 -17.76 -15.89
C ASP A 96 4.64 -18.35 -14.61
N GLU A 97 5.95 -18.55 -14.66
CA GLU A 97 6.78 -19.02 -13.53
C GLU A 97 7.59 -17.86 -12.90
N THR A 98 7.16 -16.60 -13.10
CA THR A 98 7.92 -15.40 -12.66
C THR A 98 8.25 -15.43 -11.16
N TRP A 99 7.35 -15.97 -10.34
CA TRP A 99 7.55 -16.13 -8.90
C TRP A 99 7.42 -17.61 -8.48
N PRO A 100 8.42 -18.16 -7.77
CA PRO A 100 8.37 -19.55 -7.33
C PRO A 100 7.25 -19.85 -6.32
N THR A 101 6.94 -18.90 -5.44
CA THR A 101 5.96 -19.07 -4.35
C THR A 101 5.14 -17.82 -4.11
N VAL A 102 4.01 -17.97 -3.43
CA VAL A 102 3.21 -16.83 -2.93
C VAL A 102 4.06 -15.87 -2.10
N ALA A 103 4.97 -16.35 -1.25
CA ALA A 103 5.84 -15.48 -0.46
C ALA A 103 6.76 -14.61 -1.34
N ASN A 104 7.26 -15.14 -2.45
CA ASN A 104 8.06 -14.37 -3.42
C ASN A 104 7.21 -13.30 -4.11
N ALA A 105 6.01 -13.63 -4.55
CA ALA A 105 5.10 -12.68 -5.17
C ALA A 105 4.69 -11.55 -4.20
N VAL A 106 4.44 -11.87 -2.92
CA VAL A 106 4.20 -10.87 -1.88
C VAL A 106 5.41 -9.95 -1.70
N CYS A 107 6.63 -10.49 -1.69
CA CYS A 107 7.84 -9.67 -1.59
C CYS A 107 7.99 -8.75 -2.80
N ALA A 108 7.62 -9.20 -4.00
CA ALA A 108 7.67 -8.39 -5.21
C ALA A 108 6.73 -7.19 -5.13
N ASP A 109 5.48 -7.41 -4.67
CA ASP A 109 4.50 -6.34 -4.49
C ASP A 109 4.93 -5.34 -3.41
N LEU A 110 5.38 -5.84 -2.26
CA LEU A 110 5.92 -4.99 -1.20
C LEU A 110 7.09 -4.15 -1.70
N GLY A 111 8.04 -4.79 -2.40
CA GLY A 111 9.24 -4.13 -2.94
C GLY A 111 8.88 -3.05 -3.95
N ALA A 112 7.93 -3.32 -4.83
CA ALA A 112 7.44 -2.35 -5.82
C ALA A 112 6.84 -1.10 -5.16
N VAL A 113 5.98 -1.25 -4.16
CA VAL A 113 5.38 -0.10 -3.47
C VAL A 113 6.42 0.65 -2.64
N ILE A 114 7.26 -0.06 -1.88
CA ILE A 114 8.28 0.57 -1.03
C ILE A 114 9.25 1.39 -1.88
N ALA A 115 9.77 0.83 -2.97
CA ALA A 115 10.78 1.51 -3.78
C ALA A 115 10.21 2.66 -4.62
N ARG A 116 8.97 2.53 -5.14
CA ARG A 116 8.41 3.49 -6.10
C ARG A 116 7.56 4.57 -5.43
N ALA A 117 6.89 4.27 -4.32
CA ALA A 117 5.88 5.16 -3.74
C ALA A 117 6.29 5.83 -2.42
N ILE A 118 7.18 5.22 -1.63
CA ILE A 118 7.61 5.78 -0.34
C ILE A 118 8.88 6.61 -0.54
N PRO A 119 8.89 7.91 -0.20
CA PRO A 119 10.09 8.72 -0.29
C PRO A 119 11.08 8.34 0.81
N GLU A 120 12.39 8.45 0.52
CA GLU A 120 13.48 8.09 1.44
C GLU A 120 13.25 6.74 2.12
N ALA A 121 12.78 5.75 1.34
CA ALA A 121 12.23 4.51 1.87
C ALA A 121 13.16 3.81 2.86
N VAL A 122 14.45 3.70 2.54
CA VAL A 122 15.42 2.99 3.38
C VAL A 122 15.70 3.72 4.69
N GLU A 123 15.81 5.05 4.65
CA GLU A 123 16.14 5.87 5.82
C GLU A 123 14.95 5.98 6.79
N LEU A 124 13.73 6.00 6.26
CA LEU A 124 12.50 6.18 7.03
C LEU A 124 11.85 4.86 7.47
N GLU A 125 12.49 3.73 7.18
CA GLU A 125 12.10 2.40 7.65
C GLU A 125 11.95 2.36 9.17
N SER A 126 10.85 1.80 9.65
CA SER A 126 10.48 1.70 11.07
C SER A 126 10.19 3.03 11.79
N ILE A 127 10.30 4.16 11.09
CA ILE A 127 9.92 5.49 11.57
C ILE A 127 8.56 5.83 10.97
N TYR A 128 8.48 5.98 9.65
CA TYR A 128 7.26 6.40 8.95
C TYR A 128 6.53 5.26 8.25
N TRP A 129 7.19 4.14 8.02
CA TRP A 129 6.56 2.96 7.47
C TRP A 129 7.13 1.67 8.06
N THR A 130 6.33 0.60 8.00
CA THR A 130 6.72 -0.73 8.48
C THR A 130 6.08 -1.81 7.62
N VAL A 131 6.77 -2.92 7.42
CA VAL A 131 6.13 -4.17 6.98
C VAL A 131 5.88 -5.10 8.15
N SER A 132 4.70 -5.71 8.21
CA SER A 132 4.37 -6.77 9.17
C SER A 132 4.25 -8.10 8.46
N ASP A 133 4.80 -9.13 9.10
CA ASP A 133 4.91 -10.48 8.56
C ASP A 133 3.92 -11.41 9.29
N TYR A 134 2.87 -11.80 8.57
CA TYR A 134 1.76 -12.61 9.08
C TYR A 134 1.10 -12.02 10.37
N PRO A 135 0.65 -10.75 10.35
CA PRO A 135 0.06 -10.13 11.53
C PRO A 135 -1.30 -10.77 11.87
N ASN A 136 -1.64 -10.75 13.16
CA ASN A 136 -2.93 -11.23 13.63
C ASN A 136 -3.95 -10.09 13.60
N THR A 137 -4.60 -9.91 12.46
CA THR A 137 -5.64 -8.90 12.23
C THR A 137 -7.00 -9.55 11.97
N VAL A 138 -8.09 -8.78 12.07
CA VAL A 138 -9.43 -9.23 11.68
C VAL A 138 -9.43 -9.56 10.18
N GLY A 139 -9.88 -10.77 9.84
CA GLY A 139 -9.82 -11.32 8.46
C GLY A 139 -8.45 -11.90 8.07
N GLY A 140 -7.41 -11.72 8.88
CA GLY A 140 -6.07 -12.26 8.65
C GLY A 140 -5.32 -11.60 7.49
N ARG A 141 -4.00 -11.52 7.60
CA ARG A 141 -3.11 -11.07 6.52
C ARG A 141 -1.92 -12.00 6.39
N LEU A 142 -1.41 -12.15 5.17
CA LEU A 142 -0.10 -12.73 4.88
C LEU A 142 0.99 -11.70 5.16
N ALA A 143 0.80 -10.47 4.69
CA ALA A 143 1.69 -9.34 4.93
C ALA A 143 0.91 -8.02 4.87
N THR A 144 1.46 -7.00 5.53
CA THR A 144 0.99 -5.61 5.41
C THR A 144 2.17 -4.67 5.29
N LEU A 145 2.03 -3.64 4.45
CA LEU A 145 2.87 -2.45 4.40
C LEU A 145 2.06 -1.30 4.99
N ASN A 146 2.50 -0.81 6.14
CA ASN A 146 1.85 0.26 6.86
C ASN A 146 2.66 1.53 6.68
N VAL A 147 2.00 2.63 6.33
CA VAL A 147 2.60 3.97 6.27
C VAL A 147 1.79 4.86 7.22
N GLY A 148 2.47 5.56 8.12
CA GLY A 148 1.83 6.23 9.24
C GLY A 148 0.87 5.29 9.99
N SER A 149 -0.42 5.60 9.96
CA SER A 149 -1.46 4.87 10.71
C SER A 149 -2.30 3.88 9.88
N LEU A 150 -2.05 3.68 8.58
CA LEU A 150 -2.83 2.78 7.73
C LEU A 150 -1.99 1.78 6.94
N GLU A 151 -2.64 0.68 6.55
CA GLU A 151 -2.14 -0.28 5.54
C GLU A 151 -2.23 0.38 4.15
N VAL A 152 -1.11 0.70 3.51
CA VAL A 152 -1.08 1.15 2.11
C VAL A 152 -1.21 -0.03 1.16
N LEU A 153 -0.58 -1.15 1.51
CA LEU A 153 -0.69 -2.42 0.80
C LEU A 153 -0.92 -3.52 1.82
N TYR A 154 -1.88 -4.40 1.56
CA TYR A 154 -2.07 -5.60 2.37
C TYR A 154 -2.46 -6.80 1.52
N VAL A 155 -2.09 -7.99 1.97
CA VAL A 155 -2.42 -9.26 1.31
C VAL A 155 -3.28 -10.08 2.26
N PRO A 156 -4.59 -10.24 2.02
CA PRO A 156 -5.46 -11.10 2.80
C PRO A 156 -4.97 -12.55 2.83
N ARG A 157 -5.22 -13.24 3.95
CA ARG A 157 -4.93 -14.67 4.05
C ARG A 157 -5.91 -15.52 3.23
N GLU A 158 -7.16 -15.08 3.13
CA GLU A 158 -8.16 -15.74 2.31
C GLU A 158 -7.89 -15.46 0.82
N PRO A 159 -7.71 -16.50 -0.02
CA PRO A 159 -7.55 -16.32 -1.44
C PRO A 159 -8.89 -15.95 -2.10
N PHE A 160 -8.82 -15.28 -3.24
CA PHE A 160 -9.95 -14.96 -4.09
C PHE A 160 -10.24 -16.12 -5.03
N GLU A 161 -11.51 -16.51 -5.13
CA GLU A 161 -11.97 -17.46 -6.15
C GLU A 161 -12.21 -16.70 -7.46
N LEU A 162 -11.51 -17.12 -8.51
CA LEU A 162 -11.68 -16.63 -9.88
C LEU A 162 -12.01 -17.78 -10.82
N ILE A 163 -12.58 -17.45 -11.97
CA ILE A 163 -12.78 -18.39 -13.07
C ILE A 163 -11.70 -18.12 -14.12
N ASN A 164 -10.88 -19.12 -14.42
CA ASN A 164 -9.85 -19.01 -15.46
C ASN A 164 -10.47 -19.03 -16.88
N PRO A 165 -9.72 -18.73 -17.94
CA PRO A 165 -10.23 -18.76 -19.32
C PRO A 165 -10.79 -20.12 -19.78
N HIS A 166 -10.46 -21.20 -19.08
CA HIS A 166 -10.95 -22.56 -19.35
C HIS A 166 -12.24 -22.89 -18.56
N GLY A 167 -12.77 -21.96 -17.76
CA GLY A 167 -13.98 -22.14 -16.97
C GLY A 167 -13.75 -22.84 -15.63
N GLU A 168 -12.51 -23.04 -15.21
CA GLU A 168 -12.15 -23.69 -13.95
C GLU A 168 -12.03 -22.67 -12.82
N ARG A 169 -12.44 -23.07 -11.62
CA ARG A 169 -12.28 -22.27 -10.41
C ARG A 169 -10.84 -22.35 -9.94
N VAL A 170 -10.18 -21.21 -9.82
CA VAL A 170 -8.82 -21.07 -9.29
C VAL A 170 -8.84 -20.14 -8.09
N GLN A 171 -8.06 -20.49 -7.06
CA GLN A 171 -7.94 -19.67 -5.85
C GLN A 171 -6.62 -18.92 -5.86
N ILE A 172 -6.65 -17.60 -6.01
CA ILE A 172 -5.42 -16.81 -6.07
C ILE A 172 -5.35 -15.81 -4.92
N HIS A 173 -4.16 -15.58 -4.38
CA HIS A 173 -3.99 -14.47 -3.45
C HIS A 173 -3.99 -13.15 -4.21
N CYS A 174 -4.71 -12.16 -3.69
CA CYS A 174 -4.68 -10.81 -4.23
C CYS A 174 -4.10 -9.83 -3.21
N SER A 175 -3.31 -8.91 -3.71
CA SER A 175 -2.87 -7.69 -3.03
C SER A 175 -3.97 -6.64 -3.10
N VAL A 176 -4.18 -5.93 -2.00
CA VAL A 176 -5.07 -4.76 -1.96
C VAL A 176 -4.23 -3.52 -1.74
N LEU A 177 -4.27 -2.63 -2.72
CA LEU A 177 -3.51 -1.38 -2.74
C LEU A 177 -4.46 -0.21 -2.48
N ASN A 178 -4.20 0.53 -1.41
CA ASN A 178 -4.91 1.76 -1.06
C ASN A 178 -4.16 2.97 -1.65
N MET A 179 -4.91 3.99 -2.07
CA MET A 179 -4.41 5.23 -2.65
C MET A 179 -5.32 6.40 -2.31
N SER A 180 -4.89 7.62 -2.63
CA SER A 180 -5.67 8.84 -2.37
C SER A 180 -7.05 8.75 -3.01
N PRO A 181 -8.11 9.21 -2.32
CA PRO A 181 -9.45 9.26 -2.91
C PRO A 181 -9.46 10.14 -4.16
N GLY A 182 -10.22 9.76 -5.18
CA GLY A 182 -10.27 10.48 -6.47
C GLY A 182 -9.31 9.93 -7.53
N THR A 183 -8.39 9.04 -7.16
CA THR A 183 -7.44 8.44 -8.11
C THR A 183 -8.17 7.55 -9.12
N MET A 184 -9.01 6.66 -8.63
CA MET A 184 -9.76 5.68 -9.41
C MET A 184 -11.26 5.91 -9.40
N ILE A 185 -11.81 6.47 -8.32
CA ILE A 185 -13.24 6.64 -8.10
C ILE A 185 -13.54 8.12 -7.93
N THR A 186 -14.51 8.61 -8.69
CA THR A 186 -15.00 9.99 -8.60
C THR A 186 -16.52 9.94 -8.54
N ASP A 187 -17.12 10.68 -7.61
CA ASP A 187 -18.58 10.70 -7.40
C ASP A 187 -19.21 9.31 -7.22
N GLY A 188 -18.49 8.41 -6.55
CA GLY A 188 -18.93 7.02 -6.29
C GLY A 188 -18.81 6.08 -7.49
N GLU A 189 -18.35 6.56 -8.64
CA GLU A 189 -18.18 5.75 -9.86
C GLU A 189 -16.70 5.54 -10.20
N VAL A 190 -16.37 4.35 -10.69
CA VAL A 190 -15.04 4.07 -11.25
C VAL A 190 -14.88 4.95 -12.50
N ARG A 191 -13.81 5.76 -12.56
CA ARG A 191 -13.56 6.66 -13.70
C ARG A 191 -13.53 5.87 -15.02
N GLU A 192 -14.13 6.43 -16.07
CA GLU A 192 -14.31 5.79 -17.38
C GLU A 192 -13.04 5.12 -17.93
N ARG A 193 -11.89 5.79 -17.81
CA ARG A 193 -10.58 5.25 -18.19
C ARG A 193 -10.32 3.87 -17.60
N TRP A 194 -10.64 3.64 -16.32
CA TRP A 194 -10.33 2.41 -15.61
C TRP A 194 -11.36 1.31 -15.88
N GLN A 195 -12.53 1.66 -16.39
CA GLN A 195 -13.54 0.68 -16.80
C GLN A 195 -13.10 -0.11 -18.04
N THR A 196 -12.29 0.51 -18.91
CA THR A 196 -11.86 -0.06 -20.20
C THR A 196 -10.38 -0.44 -20.26
N THR A 197 -9.53 0.22 -19.47
CA THR A 197 -8.08 -0.01 -19.40
C THR A 197 -7.62 -0.52 -18.03
N GLY A 198 -8.50 -1.23 -17.31
CA GLY A 198 -8.21 -1.73 -15.96
C GLY A 198 -6.84 -2.42 -15.87
N PRO A 199 -6.11 -2.31 -14.74
CA PRO A 199 -4.69 -2.70 -14.61
C PRO A 199 -4.38 -4.23 -14.62
N MET A 200 -5.07 -4.99 -15.48
CA MET A 200 -5.08 -6.46 -15.69
C MET A 200 -5.84 -7.34 -14.68
N ILE A 201 -6.54 -8.38 -15.23
CA ILE A 201 -7.33 -9.47 -14.55
C ILE A 201 -8.45 -8.87 -13.66
N PRO A 202 -9.56 -9.55 -13.27
CA PRO A 202 -10.65 -8.90 -12.50
C PRO A 202 -10.17 -8.12 -11.28
N THR A 203 -10.05 -6.81 -11.48
CA THR A 203 -9.74 -5.82 -10.46
C THR A 203 -11.05 -5.42 -9.81
N MET A 204 -11.18 -5.64 -8.51
CA MET A 204 -12.23 -4.99 -7.74
C MET A 204 -11.70 -3.64 -7.26
N SER A 205 -12.32 -2.57 -7.74
CA SER A 205 -12.11 -1.21 -7.25
C SER A 205 -13.22 -0.86 -6.26
N ARG A 206 -12.88 -0.32 -5.09
CA ARG A 206 -13.85 0.17 -4.10
C ARG A 206 -13.34 1.44 -3.45
N GLN A 207 -14.22 2.13 -2.73
CA GLN A 207 -13.87 3.30 -1.94
C GLN A 207 -14.19 3.07 -0.46
N PRO A 208 -13.42 2.22 0.25
CA PRO A 208 -13.64 2.03 1.68
C PRO A 208 -13.37 3.32 2.48
N SER A 209 -14.09 3.49 3.58
CA SER A 209 -13.85 4.56 4.54
C SER A 209 -13.09 4.01 5.76
N TYR A 210 -11.94 4.63 6.05
CA TYR A 210 -11.19 4.40 7.27
C TYR A 210 -11.47 5.53 8.26
N SER A 211 -11.01 5.38 9.51
CA SER A 211 -11.16 6.42 10.55
C SER A 211 -10.46 7.75 10.24
N ILE A 212 -9.74 7.86 9.12
CA ILE A 212 -9.10 9.11 8.68
C ILE A 212 -9.66 9.64 7.35
N GLY A 213 -10.68 8.98 6.80
CA GLY A 213 -11.38 9.38 5.58
C GLY A 213 -11.54 8.25 4.55
N PRO A 214 -12.20 8.55 3.42
CA PRO A 214 -12.29 7.64 2.29
C PRO A 214 -10.94 7.44 1.62
N VAL A 215 -10.72 6.24 1.09
CA VAL A 215 -9.57 5.91 0.23
C VAL A 215 -10.06 5.16 -0.98
N ASP A 216 -9.37 5.30 -2.11
CA ASP A 216 -9.60 4.39 -3.23
C ASP A 216 -8.78 3.14 -3.00
N ASN A 217 -9.34 1.97 -3.28
CA ASN A 217 -8.60 0.72 -3.24
C ASN A 217 -8.79 -0.10 -4.51
N VAL A 218 -7.74 -0.83 -4.88
CA VAL A 218 -7.77 -1.78 -6.00
C VAL A 218 -7.25 -3.14 -5.53
N THR A 219 -7.96 -4.19 -5.92
CA THR A 219 -7.55 -5.59 -5.69
C THR A 219 -6.83 -6.11 -6.93
N ILE A 220 -5.61 -6.58 -6.76
CA ILE A 220 -4.70 -7.00 -7.85
C ILE A 220 -4.18 -8.39 -7.51
N PRO A 221 -4.09 -9.34 -8.46
CA PRO A 221 -3.39 -10.60 -8.21
C PRO A 221 -1.97 -10.38 -7.67
N THR A 222 -1.62 -11.07 -6.59
CA THR A 222 -0.34 -10.87 -5.89
C THR A 222 0.82 -11.13 -6.85
N GLY A 223 1.84 -10.27 -6.84
CA GLY A 223 2.98 -10.25 -7.77
C GLY A 223 2.85 -9.19 -8.86
N TYR A 224 1.62 -8.74 -9.17
CA TYR A 224 1.39 -7.79 -10.26
C TYR A 224 1.18 -6.34 -9.81
N VAL A 225 1.42 -5.98 -8.54
CA VAL A 225 1.27 -4.58 -8.09
C VAL A 225 2.21 -3.65 -8.86
N ALA A 226 3.41 -4.09 -9.23
CA ALA A 226 4.32 -3.31 -10.06
C ALA A 226 3.67 -2.87 -11.40
N ARG A 227 2.87 -3.75 -12.04
CA ARG A 227 2.16 -3.41 -13.27
C ARG A 227 1.07 -2.36 -13.06
N ALA A 228 0.37 -2.41 -11.93
CA ALA A 228 -0.60 -1.37 -11.58
C ALA A 228 0.11 -0.02 -11.38
N LEU A 229 1.29 -0.01 -10.75
CA LEU A 229 2.10 1.19 -10.55
C LEU A 229 2.73 1.72 -11.85
N ASP A 230 2.73 0.98 -12.96
CA ASP A 230 3.19 1.48 -14.26
C ASP A 230 2.20 2.50 -14.86
N HIS A 231 0.96 2.53 -14.37
CA HIS A 231 0.05 3.63 -14.63
C HIS A 231 0.40 4.82 -13.73
N VAL A 232 0.86 5.91 -14.35
CA VAL A 232 1.35 7.13 -13.67
C VAL A 232 0.36 7.65 -12.63
N GLU A 233 -0.93 7.65 -12.95
CA GLU A 233 -1.96 8.17 -12.05
C GLU A 233 -2.19 7.29 -10.83
N ILE A 234 -2.04 5.96 -10.95
CA ILE A 234 -2.08 5.06 -9.79
C ILE A 234 -0.85 5.31 -8.93
N LEU A 235 0.34 5.37 -9.53
CA LEU A 235 1.57 5.63 -8.77
C LEU A 235 1.53 6.98 -8.05
N GLN A 236 1.07 8.04 -8.73
CA GLN A 236 0.87 9.35 -8.13
C GLN A 236 -0.11 9.29 -6.97
N GLY A 237 -1.28 8.66 -7.16
CA GLY A 237 -2.26 8.50 -6.09
C GLY A 237 -1.72 7.74 -4.87
N VAL A 238 -0.86 6.74 -5.07
CA VAL A 238 -0.21 5.99 -3.97
C VAL A 238 0.89 6.83 -3.30
N ARG A 239 1.67 7.60 -4.05
CA ARG A 239 2.70 8.52 -3.52
C ARG A 239 2.09 9.61 -2.65
N GLU A 240 1.06 10.27 -3.16
CA GLU A 240 0.29 11.27 -2.43
C GLU A 240 -0.31 10.66 -1.15
N PHE A 241 -0.84 9.44 -1.24
CA PHE A 241 -1.39 8.74 -0.09
C PHE A 241 -0.33 8.45 0.98
N CYS A 242 0.85 7.96 0.58
CA CYS A 242 1.97 7.73 1.48
C CYS A 242 2.39 9.03 2.17
N LEU A 243 2.60 10.11 1.41
CA LEU A 243 2.95 11.41 1.97
C LEU A 243 1.89 11.94 2.94
N ASN A 244 0.62 11.87 2.59
CA ASN A 244 -0.47 12.28 3.48
C ASN A 244 -0.46 11.50 4.80
N LEU A 245 -0.21 10.19 4.75
CA LEU A 245 -0.10 9.34 5.93
C LEU A 245 1.15 9.68 6.77
N MET A 246 2.30 9.90 6.13
CA MET A 246 3.55 10.25 6.81
C MET A 246 3.48 11.64 7.45
N ARG A 247 2.85 12.61 6.76
CA ARG A 247 2.59 13.95 7.28
C ARG A 247 1.66 13.92 8.48
N ALA A 248 0.67 13.03 8.45
CA ALA A 248 -0.20 12.77 9.57
C ALA A 248 0.60 12.14 10.71
N ASN A 249 1.06 10.90 10.63
CA ASN A 249 1.74 10.28 11.78
C ASN A 249 2.93 9.43 11.37
N GLN A 250 3.86 9.26 12.30
CA GLN A 250 4.83 8.17 12.25
C GLN A 250 4.13 6.81 12.40
N SER A 251 4.78 5.75 11.94
CA SER A 251 4.31 4.36 12.03
C SER A 251 4.49 3.71 13.41
N GLY A 252 4.59 4.51 14.47
CA GLY A 252 4.88 4.05 15.84
C GLY A 252 3.94 2.96 16.33
N MET A 253 2.65 3.03 15.93
CA MET A 253 1.64 2.01 16.25
C MET A 253 1.92 0.65 15.59
N PHE A 254 2.79 0.54 14.59
CA PHE A 254 3.13 -0.73 13.93
C PHE A 254 4.59 -1.14 14.15
N ARG A 255 5.41 -0.25 14.72
CA ARG A 255 6.86 -0.44 14.88
C ARG A 255 7.25 -1.74 15.59
N ARG A 256 6.52 -2.16 16.64
CA ARG A 256 6.84 -3.41 17.37
C ARG A 256 6.56 -4.69 16.57
N TRP A 257 5.82 -4.62 15.46
CA TRP A 257 5.53 -5.76 14.58
C TRP A 257 6.34 -5.72 13.28
N HIS A 258 7.19 -4.71 13.13
CA HIS A 258 8.00 -4.55 11.94
C HIS A 258 8.92 -5.76 11.73
N SER A 259 8.87 -6.35 10.54
CA SER A 259 9.71 -7.46 10.12
C SER A 259 10.81 -6.96 9.18
N ARG A 260 11.99 -6.71 9.75
CA ARG A 260 13.15 -6.26 8.99
C ARG A 260 13.59 -7.26 7.92
N GLU A 261 13.51 -8.56 8.21
CA GLU A 261 13.83 -9.60 7.23
C GLU A 261 12.81 -9.64 6.08
N LEU A 262 11.54 -9.33 6.32
CA LEU A 262 10.55 -9.21 5.24
C LEU A 262 10.84 -7.96 4.38
N ALA A 263 11.20 -6.83 5.00
CA ALA A 263 11.61 -5.62 4.27
C ALA A 263 12.84 -5.90 3.39
N ARG A 264 13.87 -6.54 3.95
CA ARG A 264 15.07 -6.95 3.22
C ARG A 264 14.74 -7.80 2.00
N ARG A 265 13.86 -8.80 2.14
CA ARG A 265 13.42 -9.66 1.03
C ARG A 265 12.61 -8.92 -0.02
N ALA A 266 11.80 -7.94 0.38
CA ALA A 266 11.09 -7.08 -0.54
C ALA A 266 12.05 -6.23 -1.38
N TYR A 267 13.11 -5.69 -0.78
CA TYR A 267 14.18 -5.00 -1.51
C TYR A 267 14.92 -5.94 -2.47
N GLU A 268 15.31 -7.12 -2.00
CA GLU A 268 15.97 -8.15 -2.81
C GLU A 268 15.14 -8.52 -4.04
N GLU A 269 13.84 -8.73 -3.85
CA GLU A 269 12.92 -9.08 -4.94
C GLU A 269 12.72 -7.91 -5.91
N HIS A 270 12.64 -6.67 -5.42
CA HIS A 270 12.56 -5.49 -6.29
C HIS A 270 13.81 -5.31 -7.15
N VAL A 271 15.00 -5.49 -6.58
CA VAL A 271 16.27 -5.46 -7.33
C VAL A 271 16.30 -6.58 -8.37
N ARG A 272 15.87 -7.79 -8.01
CA ARG A 272 15.81 -8.93 -8.93
C ARG A 272 14.94 -8.64 -10.15
N VAL A 273 13.79 -7.99 -9.96
CA VAL A 273 12.84 -7.68 -11.04
C VAL A 273 13.30 -6.50 -11.90
N THR A 274 14.01 -5.53 -11.32
CA THR A 274 14.48 -4.34 -12.07
C THR A 274 15.80 -4.56 -12.81
N ASP A 275 16.60 -5.57 -12.44
CA ASP A 275 17.84 -5.95 -13.12
C ASP A 275 17.65 -6.93 -14.30
N GLN A 276 16.42 -7.35 -14.60
CA GLN A 276 16.07 -8.22 -15.72
C GLN A 276 15.65 -7.42 -16.96
#